data_AF-A0A409XK45-F1
#
_entry.id   AF-A0A409XK45-F1
#
_cell.length_a   1.000
_cell.length_b   1.000
_cell.length_c   1.000
_cell.angle_alpha   90.00
_cell.angle_beta   90.00
_cell.angle_gamma   90.00
#
_symmetry.space_group_name_H-M   'P 1'
#
loop_
_entity.id
_entity.type
_entity.pdbx_description
1 polymer ?
#
loop_
_entity_poly.entity_id
_entity_poly.type
_entity_poly.pdbx_seq_one_letter_code
_entity_poly.pdbx_strand_id
1 'polypeptide(L)'
;MSPPSQQARPQPEDRSPSPEIALSITTSPSKLVKVARHFELEKNNAQAEARELRQKLADITNRDEDGSDTESPPPKRSRTNNEESGNYKGETEETQVINAGHQFVILYSLWLWLGAGTFKVEYNPNSNEAKRFENEDSRVQGQLREIKQVLGPQLFSEISSEAWIAKVFTKGMKSQRSNTATRLRRHCATLFGVSDTDMLCANIRKEKFRERIGWVDDGHGSGSYSSVDVEILHKDNSKSYNIKTAFLNPIIIWVFLAIIWGPTTAKEAMNGILSNPKTDTMARKHGIRHTTPGAIAGSVVLSRWALSSDDFLQSVGTNTSINYEKDFAEYLKILVTGLREKRKSVLNVFREWDRIVFPNSDSSLIGRDQDTSRGLKTALEMLEADEIEEDAIEDEDH
;
A
#
# COMPACT_ATOMS: atom_id res chain seq x y z
N MET A 1 -14.89 -67.67 -28.70
CA MET A 1 -15.34 -66.29 -28.45
C MET A 1 -15.56 -66.15 -26.96
N SER A 2 -14.59 -65.56 -26.27
CA SER A 2 -14.61 -65.27 -24.84
C SER A 2 -14.31 -63.77 -24.68
N PRO A 3 -14.99 -63.05 -23.77
CA PRO A 3 -14.87 -61.60 -23.69
C PRO A 3 -13.54 -61.19 -23.03
N PRO A 4 -13.04 -59.96 -23.31
CA PRO A 4 -11.80 -59.48 -22.73
C PRO A 4 -12.01 -58.93 -21.32
N SER A 5 -11.02 -59.21 -20.48
CA SER A 5 -10.88 -58.76 -19.09
C SER A 5 -10.93 -57.23 -18.97
N GLN A 6 -11.82 -56.73 -18.11
CA GLN A 6 -11.83 -55.34 -17.67
C GLN A 6 -10.65 -55.11 -16.71
N GLN A 7 -9.69 -54.27 -17.12
CA GLN A 7 -8.70 -53.69 -16.22
C GLN A 7 -9.38 -52.68 -15.30
N ALA A 8 -9.21 -52.91 -13.99
CA ALA A 8 -9.71 -52.06 -12.93
C ALA A 8 -9.11 -50.65 -12.99
N ARG A 9 -9.96 -49.63 -12.80
CA ARG A 9 -9.54 -48.25 -12.53
C ARG A 9 -8.73 -48.22 -11.22
N PRO A 10 -7.66 -47.41 -11.12
CA PRO A 10 -7.02 -47.14 -9.85
C PRO A 10 -8.02 -46.41 -8.94
N GLN A 11 -8.20 -46.94 -7.73
CA GLN A 11 -8.94 -46.26 -6.67
C GLN A 11 -8.18 -45.00 -6.23
N PRO A 12 -8.89 -43.92 -5.84
CA PRO A 12 -8.24 -42.75 -5.28
C PRO A 12 -7.61 -43.12 -3.94
N GLU A 13 -6.32 -42.84 -3.82
CA GLU A 13 -5.57 -43.05 -2.59
C GLU A 13 -6.22 -42.33 -1.41
N ASP A 14 -6.25 -43.11 -0.32
CA ASP A 14 -6.77 -42.83 1.00
C ASP A 14 -6.20 -41.51 1.54
N ARG A 15 -7.00 -40.44 1.53
CA ARG A 15 -6.69 -39.20 2.25
C ARG A 15 -6.74 -39.53 3.73
N SER A 16 -5.58 -39.79 4.30
CA SER A 16 -5.40 -39.92 5.74
C SER A 16 -6.05 -38.73 6.45
N PRO A 17 -6.88 -38.94 7.47
CA PRO A 17 -7.55 -37.86 8.18
C PRO A 17 -6.51 -36.96 8.84
N SER A 18 -6.58 -35.66 8.57
CA SER A 18 -5.81 -34.63 9.25
C SER A 18 -5.94 -34.80 10.77
N PRO A 19 -4.85 -34.67 11.54
CA PRO A 19 -4.91 -34.85 12.98
C PRO A 19 -5.84 -33.80 13.59
N GLU A 20 -6.94 -34.25 14.17
CA GLU A 20 -7.89 -33.40 14.90
C GLU A 20 -7.20 -32.93 16.19
N ILE A 21 -6.61 -31.73 16.17
CA ILE A 21 -5.88 -31.18 17.31
C ILE A 21 -6.90 -30.59 18.29
N ALA A 22 -7.33 -31.40 19.27
CA ALA A 22 -8.15 -30.94 20.38
C ALA A 22 -7.34 -29.98 21.28
N LEU A 23 -7.72 -28.70 21.28
CA LEU A 23 -7.15 -27.69 22.17
C LEU A 23 -7.78 -27.82 23.57
N SER A 24 -6.96 -28.08 24.60
CA SER A 24 -7.40 -28.04 26.00
C SER A 24 -6.88 -26.80 26.73
N ILE A 25 -7.48 -26.48 27.88
CA ILE A 25 -7.09 -25.37 28.77
C ILE A 25 -5.65 -25.53 29.30
N THR A 26 -5.07 -26.74 29.21
CA THR A 26 -3.70 -27.05 29.64
C THR A 26 -2.67 -27.07 28.49
N THR A 27 -3.04 -26.60 27.29
CA THR A 27 -2.15 -26.62 26.12
C THR A 27 -0.99 -25.65 26.31
N SER A 28 0.25 -26.15 26.21
CA SER A 28 1.45 -25.32 26.42
C SER A 28 1.61 -24.23 25.34
N PRO A 29 2.20 -23.07 25.68
CA PRO A 29 2.41 -21.97 24.73
C PRO A 29 3.15 -22.37 23.45
N SER A 30 4.12 -23.29 23.54
CA SER A 30 4.85 -23.81 22.38
C SER A 30 3.96 -24.64 21.45
N LYS A 31 3.01 -25.42 21.99
CA LYS A 31 2.02 -26.15 21.19
C LYS A 31 1.04 -25.18 20.52
N LEU A 32 0.59 -24.14 21.22
CA LEU A 32 -0.27 -23.10 20.64
C LEU A 32 0.37 -22.39 19.45
N VAL A 33 1.66 -22.05 19.53
CA VAL A 33 2.39 -21.42 18.41
C VAL A 33 2.52 -22.35 17.21
N LYS A 34 2.72 -23.66 17.42
CA LYS A 34 2.76 -24.65 16.33
C LYS A 34 1.39 -24.82 15.67
N VAL A 35 0.33 -24.85 16.46
CA VAL A 35 -1.06 -24.93 15.96
C VAL A 35 -1.44 -23.67 15.20
N ALA A 36 -1.11 -22.48 15.72
CA ALA A 36 -1.34 -21.22 15.03
C ALA A 36 -0.63 -21.16 13.67
N ARG A 37 0.64 -21.60 13.62
CA ARG A 37 1.40 -21.69 12.36
C ARG A 37 0.79 -22.69 11.36
N HIS A 38 0.26 -23.81 11.84
CA HIS A 38 -0.43 -24.79 11.00
C HIS A 38 -1.70 -24.19 10.38
N PHE A 39 -2.55 -23.57 11.18
CA PHE A 39 -3.76 -22.91 10.69
C PHE A 39 -3.46 -21.74 9.74
N GLU A 40 -2.39 -20.99 9.98
CA GLU A 40 -1.95 -19.93 9.07
C GLU A 40 -1.49 -20.50 7.72
N LEU A 41 -0.79 -21.64 7.72
CA LEU A 41 -0.39 -22.34 6.50
C LEU A 41 -1.61 -22.88 5.74
N GLU A 42 -2.54 -23.56 6.42
CA GLU A 42 -3.77 -24.08 5.80
C GLU A 42 -4.64 -22.96 5.23
N LYS A 43 -4.77 -21.84 5.96
CA LYS A 43 -5.47 -20.65 5.47
C LYS A 43 -4.82 -20.10 4.20
N ASN A 44 -3.50 -20.04 4.14
CA ASN A 44 -2.78 -19.56 2.96
C ASN A 44 -2.97 -20.51 1.77
N ASN A 45 -2.92 -21.82 2.00
CA ASN A 45 -3.17 -22.82 0.96
C ASN A 45 -4.61 -22.76 0.42
N ALA A 46 -5.61 -22.71 1.31
CA ALA A 46 -7.02 -22.58 0.91
C ALA A 46 -7.28 -21.28 0.14
N GLN A 47 -6.59 -20.18 0.50
CA GLN A 47 -6.68 -18.93 -0.25
C GLN A 47 -6.02 -19.01 -1.63
N ALA A 48 -4.94 -19.78 -1.78
CA ALA A 48 -4.31 -20.00 -3.08
C ALA A 48 -5.23 -20.82 -4.01
N GLU A 49 -5.81 -21.91 -3.50
CA GLU A 49 -6.79 -22.72 -4.23
C GLU A 49 -8.04 -21.91 -4.64
N ALA A 50 -8.57 -21.08 -3.73
CA ALA A 50 -9.70 -20.21 -4.04
C ALA A 50 -9.38 -19.17 -5.14
N ARG A 51 -8.14 -18.69 -5.24
CA ARG A 51 -7.70 -17.80 -6.33
C ARG A 51 -7.63 -18.56 -7.65
N GLU A 52 -7.07 -19.76 -7.65
CA GLU A 52 -6.98 -20.60 -8.84
C GLU A 52 -8.38 -20.95 -9.39
N LEU A 53 -9.31 -21.31 -8.51
CA LEU A 53 -10.70 -21.58 -8.90
C LEU A 53 -11.41 -20.32 -9.46
N ARG A 54 -11.20 -19.15 -8.86
CA ARG A 54 -11.76 -17.89 -9.39
C ARG A 54 -11.19 -17.52 -10.76
N GLN A 55 -9.91 -17.79 -10.98
CA GLN A 55 -9.26 -17.56 -12.27
C GLN A 55 -9.82 -18.51 -13.33
N LYS A 56 -9.94 -19.81 -13.02
CA LYS A 56 -10.57 -20.79 -13.91
C LYS A 56 -12.01 -20.43 -14.27
N LEU A 57 -12.79 -19.92 -13.33
CA LEU A 57 -14.16 -19.46 -13.59
C LEU A 57 -14.18 -18.26 -14.54
N ALA A 58 -13.31 -17.27 -14.34
CA ALA A 58 -13.23 -16.11 -15.22
C ALA A 58 -12.81 -16.48 -16.65
N ASP A 59 -11.87 -17.41 -16.81
CA ASP A 59 -11.41 -17.87 -18.13
C ASP A 59 -12.49 -18.67 -18.88
N ILE A 60 -13.36 -19.39 -18.16
CA ILE A 60 -14.53 -20.08 -18.75
C ILE A 60 -15.59 -19.07 -19.16
N THR A 61 -15.92 -18.09 -18.30
CA THR A 61 -16.94 -17.07 -18.61
C THR A 61 -16.55 -16.21 -19.81
N ASN A 62 -15.26 -15.89 -19.98
CA ASN A 62 -14.78 -15.11 -21.13
C ASN A 62 -14.72 -15.91 -22.44
N ARG A 63 -14.86 -17.24 -22.40
CA ARG A 63 -14.81 -18.10 -23.59
C ARG A 63 -16.17 -18.28 -24.28
N ASP A 64 -17.25 -17.97 -23.58
CA ASP A 64 -18.63 -18.17 -24.05
C ASP A 64 -19.26 -16.88 -24.65
N GLU A 65 -18.55 -15.74 -24.63
CA GLU A 65 -19.09 -14.44 -25.10
C GLU A 65 -18.61 -13.96 -26.49
N ASP A 66 -17.63 -14.62 -27.14
CA ASP A 66 -17.15 -14.21 -28.46
C ASP A 66 -17.77 -15.06 -29.59
N GLY A 67 -19.00 -14.69 -29.93
CA GLY A 67 -19.70 -15.16 -31.12
C GLY A 67 -20.48 -14.03 -31.80
N SER A 68 -19.80 -13.16 -32.57
CA SER A 68 -20.31 -12.63 -33.85
C SER A 68 -19.32 -11.69 -34.56
N ASP A 69 -19.20 -11.92 -35.86
CA ASP A 69 -18.55 -11.16 -36.93
C ASP A 69 -18.51 -9.61 -36.80
N THR A 70 -17.38 -8.97 -37.12
CA THR A 70 -17.16 -8.19 -38.37
C THR A 70 -15.85 -7.37 -38.38
N GLU A 71 -15.17 -7.44 -39.54
CA GLU A 71 -14.27 -6.46 -40.19
C GLU A 71 -12.93 -6.00 -39.54
N SER A 72 -11.85 -6.50 -40.14
CA SER A 72 -10.44 -6.16 -39.92
C SER A 72 -10.01 -4.79 -40.50
N PRO A 73 -9.04 -4.11 -39.85
CA PRO A 73 -8.07 -3.22 -40.51
C PRO A 73 -6.60 -3.72 -40.39
N PRO A 74 -5.66 -3.18 -41.19
CA PRO A 74 -4.52 -3.93 -41.77
C PRO A 74 -3.27 -4.06 -40.88
N PRO A 75 -2.34 -4.98 -41.21
CA PRO A 75 -1.34 -5.50 -40.27
C PRO A 75 -0.15 -4.56 -40.08
N LYS A 76 0.15 -4.21 -38.82
CA LYS A 76 1.42 -3.60 -38.43
C LYS A 76 2.47 -4.68 -38.17
N ARG A 77 3.41 -4.78 -39.11
CA ARG A 77 4.76 -5.36 -39.05
C ARG A 77 5.09 -6.16 -37.79
N SER A 78 4.96 -7.47 -37.92
CA SER A 78 5.54 -8.48 -37.04
C SER A 78 7.06 -8.31 -36.98
N ARG A 79 7.58 -8.13 -35.76
CA ARG A 79 8.98 -8.38 -35.43
C ARG A 79 9.05 -9.83 -35.00
N THR A 80 9.68 -10.65 -35.83
CA THR A 80 10.00 -12.05 -35.58
C THR A 80 10.77 -12.15 -34.25
N ASN A 81 10.15 -12.75 -33.24
CA ASN A 81 10.86 -13.37 -32.13
C ASN A 81 10.33 -14.79 -32.02
N ASN A 82 11.27 -15.73 -32.14
CA ASN A 82 11.07 -17.17 -32.10
C ASN A 82 10.10 -17.58 -31.00
N GLU A 83 9.05 -18.29 -31.41
CA GLU A 83 8.28 -19.18 -30.56
C GLU A 83 9.19 -20.36 -30.18
N GLU A 84 9.70 -20.33 -28.96
CA GLU A 84 9.86 -21.57 -28.19
C GLU A 84 8.59 -21.76 -27.36
N SER A 85 7.75 -22.64 -27.88
CA SER A 85 6.70 -23.36 -27.17
C SER A 85 7.25 -23.94 -25.86
N GLY A 86 6.60 -23.64 -24.73
CA GLY A 86 6.80 -24.40 -23.49
C GLY A 86 6.59 -23.64 -22.18
N ASN A 87 5.62 -24.13 -21.41
CA ASN A 87 5.37 -23.89 -19.99
C ASN A 87 4.74 -22.56 -19.54
N TYR A 88 3.54 -22.68 -18.94
CA TYR A 88 3.00 -21.75 -17.95
C TYR A 88 4.04 -21.58 -16.84
N LYS A 89 4.83 -20.49 -16.90
CA LYS A 89 5.85 -20.18 -15.89
C LYS A 89 5.18 -19.53 -14.69
N GLY A 90 5.32 -20.14 -13.51
CA GLY A 90 5.22 -19.42 -12.25
C GLY A 90 6.14 -18.18 -12.26
N GLU A 91 5.83 -17.17 -11.45
CA GLU A 91 6.65 -15.96 -11.36
C GLU A 91 8.12 -16.32 -11.11
N THR A 92 9.03 -15.84 -11.96
CA THR A 92 10.47 -16.05 -11.75
C THR A 92 10.94 -15.28 -10.51
N GLU A 93 12.02 -15.74 -9.87
CA GLU A 93 12.67 -15.02 -8.76
C GLU A 93 12.98 -13.55 -9.12
N GLU A 94 13.46 -13.29 -10.34
CA GLU A 94 13.67 -11.90 -10.82
C GLU A 94 12.37 -11.09 -10.79
N THR A 95 11.26 -11.68 -11.24
CA THR A 95 9.94 -11.01 -11.26
C THR A 95 9.47 -10.70 -9.85
N GLN A 96 9.68 -11.62 -8.91
CA GLN A 96 9.35 -11.42 -7.49
C GLN A 96 10.18 -10.30 -6.86
N VAL A 97 11.49 -10.25 -7.09
CA VAL A 97 12.35 -9.16 -6.58
C VAL A 97 12.01 -7.80 -7.23
N ILE A 98 11.65 -7.78 -8.52
CA ILE A 98 11.15 -6.57 -9.19
C ILE A 98 9.84 -6.12 -8.54
N ASN A 99 8.90 -7.04 -8.32
CA ASN A 99 7.62 -6.76 -7.69
C ASN A 99 7.80 -6.25 -6.25
N ALA A 100 8.76 -6.80 -5.48
CA ALA A 100 9.11 -6.30 -4.16
C ALA A 100 9.66 -4.85 -4.24
N GLY A 101 10.50 -4.56 -5.23
CA GLY A 101 10.96 -3.19 -5.51
C GLY A 101 9.83 -2.23 -5.87
N HIS A 102 8.81 -2.69 -6.61
CA HIS A 102 7.60 -1.90 -6.89
C HIS A 102 6.82 -1.60 -5.61
N GLN A 103 6.54 -2.64 -4.82
CA GLN A 103 5.82 -2.52 -3.56
C GLN A 103 6.54 -1.60 -2.58
N PHE A 104 7.86 -1.66 -2.54
CA PHE A 104 8.68 -0.80 -1.70
C PHE A 104 8.51 0.69 -2.01
N VAL A 105 8.49 1.05 -3.30
CA VAL A 105 8.27 2.43 -3.74
C VAL A 105 6.86 2.93 -3.37
N ILE A 106 5.86 2.05 -3.44
CA ILE A 106 4.47 2.41 -3.15
C ILE A 106 4.25 2.62 -1.65
N LEU A 107 4.84 1.77 -0.81
CA LEU A 107 4.49 1.69 0.61
C LEU A 107 5.54 2.24 1.58
N TYR A 108 6.81 2.27 1.22
CA TYR A 108 7.90 2.48 2.20
C TYR A 108 8.81 3.64 1.86
N SER A 109 9.38 3.69 0.65
CA SER A 109 10.29 4.79 0.28
C SER A 109 10.49 4.94 -1.23
N LEU A 110 10.56 6.19 -1.69
CA LEU A 110 10.87 6.54 -3.08
C LEU A 110 12.36 6.34 -3.42
N TRP A 111 13.25 6.40 -2.41
CA TRP A 111 14.71 6.30 -2.55
C TRP A 111 15.32 5.37 -1.49
N LEU A 112 16.50 4.83 -1.81
CA LEU A 112 17.34 4.11 -0.86
C LEU A 112 18.40 5.07 -0.35
N TRP A 113 18.55 5.18 0.97
CA TRP A 113 19.43 6.19 1.60
C TRP A 113 20.88 6.08 1.12
N LEU A 114 21.42 4.85 1.04
CA LEU A 114 22.77 4.59 0.53
C LEU A 114 22.75 4.04 -0.91
N GLY A 115 21.64 4.21 -1.63
CA GLY A 115 21.44 3.56 -2.93
C GLY A 115 21.60 2.05 -2.81
N ALA A 116 22.36 1.45 -3.73
CA ALA A 116 22.70 0.01 -3.69
C ALA A 116 23.57 -0.36 -2.48
N GLY A 117 24.26 0.60 -1.84
CA GLY A 117 25.03 0.38 -0.62
C GLY A 117 24.17 -0.05 0.57
N THR A 118 22.86 0.23 0.54
CA THR A 118 21.90 -0.19 1.58
C THR A 118 21.94 -1.69 1.83
N PHE A 119 22.08 -2.49 0.76
CA PHE A 119 22.13 -3.96 0.83
C PHE A 119 23.45 -4.51 1.37
N LYS A 120 24.50 -3.68 1.49
CA LYS A 120 25.80 -4.09 2.05
C LYS A 120 25.88 -3.91 3.56
N VAL A 121 24.90 -3.24 4.16
CA VAL A 121 24.85 -3.03 5.60
C VAL A 121 24.29 -4.28 6.25
N GLU A 122 24.99 -4.79 7.26
CA GLU A 122 24.56 -5.96 8.01
C GLU A 122 23.23 -5.69 8.70
N TYR A 123 22.23 -6.55 8.47
CA TYR A 123 20.92 -6.39 9.08
C TYR A 123 20.94 -6.77 10.56
N ASN A 124 20.58 -5.81 11.42
CA ASN A 124 20.40 -6.03 12.84
C ASN A 124 18.90 -6.18 13.18
N PRO A 125 18.41 -7.40 13.48
CA PRO A 125 17.01 -7.62 13.87
C PRO A 125 16.63 -6.94 15.18
N ASN A 126 17.61 -6.66 16.04
CA ASN A 126 17.42 -6.00 17.35
C ASN A 126 17.54 -4.48 17.27
N SER A 127 17.59 -3.91 16.05
CA SER A 127 17.60 -2.46 15.85
C SER A 127 16.35 -1.82 16.45
N ASN A 128 16.55 -0.80 17.30
CA ASN A 128 15.45 -0.11 17.95
C ASN A 128 14.75 0.84 16.97
N GLU A 129 13.51 0.51 16.58
CA GLU A 129 12.70 1.34 15.68
C GLU A 129 12.45 2.75 16.23
N ALA A 130 12.43 2.91 17.55
CA ALA A 130 12.26 4.23 18.16
C ALA A 130 13.40 5.19 17.79
N LYS A 131 14.60 4.63 17.55
CA LYS A 131 15.81 5.37 17.21
C LYS A 131 16.03 5.53 15.71
N ARG A 132 15.12 5.05 14.86
CA ARG A 132 15.25 5.01 13.39
C ARG A 132 15.69 6.32 12.74
N PHE A 133 15.36 7.47 13.33
CA PHE A 133 15.67 8.78 12.74
C PHE A 133 16.82 9.52 13.43
N GLU A 134 17.50 8.91 14.41
CA GLU A 134 18.57 9.54 15.19
C GLU A 134 19.87 9.68 14.40
N ASN A 135 20.23 8.68 13.60
CA ASN A 135 21.46 8.67 12.81
C ASN A 135 21.29 7.87 11.50
N GLU A 136 22.27 7.95 10.60
CA GLU A 136 22.20 7.29 9.29
C GLU A 136 22.09 5.76 9.39
N ASP A 137 22.87 5.14 10.28
CA ASP A 137 22.84 3.68 10.47
C ASP A 137 21.44 3.20 10.87
N SER A 138 20.81 3.87 11.82
CA SER A 138 19.45 3.56 12.28
C SER A 138 18.39 3.73 11.17
N ARG A 139 18.59 4.68 10.25
CA ARG A 139 17.71 4.87 9.08
C ARG A 139 17.85 3.72 8.10
N VAL A 140 19.09 3.32 7.81
CA VAL A 140 19.40 2.21 6.92
C VAL A 140 18.85 0.89 7.48
N GLN A 141 18.97 0.66 8.79
CA GLN A 141 18.36 -0.50 9.45
C GLN A 141 16.84 -0.53 9.30
N GLY A 142 16.18 0.63 9.44
CA GLY A 142 14.75 0.78 9.17
C GLY A 142 14.38 0.39 7.74
N GLN A 143 15.13 0.89 6.75
CA GLN A 143 14.91 0.53 5.33
C GLN A 143 15.18 -0.95 5.06
N LEU A 144 16.24 -1.53 5.64
CA LEU A 144 16.54 -2.97 5.48
C LEU A 144 15.42 -3.85 6.03
N ARG A 145 14.80 -3.46 7.15
CA ARG A 145 13.64 -4.17 7.70
C ARG A 145 12.47 -4.16 6.71
N GLU A 146 12.16 -3.00 6.15
CA GLU A 146 11.08 -2.83 5.17
C GLU A 146 11.37 -3.60 3.86
N ILE A 147 12.62 -3.59 3.39
CA ILE A 147 13.09 -4.38 2.24
C ILE A 147 12.89 -5.88 2.51
N LYS A 148 13.29 -6.37 3.68
CA LYS A 148 13.08 -7.77 4.10
C LYS A 148 11.60 -8.11 4.18
N GLN A 149 10.77 -7.19 4.65
CA GLN A 149 9.33 -7.38 4.73
C GLN A 149 8.68 -7.56 3.35
N VAL A 150 9.08 -6.78 2.33
CA VAL A 150 8.53 -6.90 0.97
C VAL A 150 9.10 -8.06 0.17
N LEU A 151 10.37 -8.44 0.42
CA LEU A 151 10.97 -9.60 -0.22
C LEU A 151 10.45 -10.91 0.39
N GLY A 152 10.04 -10.89 1.65
CA GLY A 152 9.63 -12.09 2.37
C GLY A 152 10.83 -12.98 2.74
N PRO A 153 10.62 -13.92 3.69
CA PRO A 153 11.69 -14.77 4.20
C PRO A 153 12.26 -15.71 3.13
N GLN A 154 11.43 -16.22 2.20
CA GLN A 154 11.82 -17.19 1.18
C GLN A 154 12.91 -16.62 0.26
N LEU A 155 12.66 -15.44 -0.34
CA LEU A 155 13.62 -14.81 -1.26
C LEU A 155 14.93 -14.43 -0.59
N PHE A 156 14.92 -14.02 0.68
CA PHE A 156 16.15 -13.67 1.39
C PHE A 156 16.99 -14.89 1.80
N SER A 157 16.37 -16.04 2.08
CA SER A 157 17.09 -17.26 2.44
C SER A 157 17.58 -18.06 1.25
N GLU A 158 16.84 -18.02 0.13
CA GLU A 158 17.08 -18.86 -1.04
C GLU A 158 18.06 -18.20 -2.03
N ILE A 159 18.07 -16.87 -2.13
CA ILE A 159 18.92 -16.16 -3.08
C ILE A 159 20.29 -15.87 -2.46
N SER A 160 21.32 -16.49 -3.04
CA SER A 160 22.69 -16.47 -2.48
C SER A 160 23.48 -15.18 -2.75
N SER A 161 22.96 -14.22 -3.53
CA SER A 161 23.71 -13.02 -3.94
C SER A 161 22.99 -11.72 -3.59
N GLU A 162 23.44 -11.06 -2.52
CA GLU A 162 22.98 -9.73 -2.13
C GLU A 162 23.18 -8.68 -3.24
N ALA A 163 24.29 -8.78 -3.99
CA ALA A 163 24.58 -7.88 -5.10
C ALA A 163 23.56 -8.02 -6.24
N TRP A 164 23.11 -9.24 -6.53
CA TRP A 164 22.07 -9.49 -7.52
C TRP A 164 20.72 -8.94 -7.04
N ILE A 165 20.33 -9.22 -5.78
CA ILE A 165 19.10 -8.68 -5.18
C ILE A 165 19.12 -7.16 -5.26
N ALA A 166 20.21 -6.51 -4.82
CA ALA A 166 20.35 -5.07 -4.84
C ALA A 166 20.13 -4.49 -6.24
N LYS A 167 20.71 -5.13 -7.27
CA LYS A 167 20.57 -4.71 -8.67
C LYS A 167 19.12 -4.83 -9.16
N VAL A 168 18.50 -6.01 -8.97
CA VAL A 168 17.15 -6.30 -9.48
C VAL A 168 16.08 -5.51 -8.72
N PHE A 169 16.21 -5.40 -7.40
CA PHE A 169 15.31 -4.61 -6.57
C PHE A 169 15.37 -3.13 -6.95
N THR A 170 16.58 -2.58 -7.12
CA THR A 170 16.76 -1.19 -7.56
C THR A 170 16.21 -0.96 -8.97
N LYS A 171 16.30 -1.96 -9.87
CA LYS A 171 15.66 -1.92 -11.20
C LYS A 171 14.13 -1.80 -11.06
N GLY A 172 13.52 -2.62 -10.20
CA GLY A 172 12.10 -2.52 -9.86
C GLY A 172 11.74 -1.13 -9.33
N MET A 173 12.43 -0.65 -8.29
CA MET A 173 12.18 0.68 -7.73
C MET A 173 12.25 1.80 -8.78
N LYS A 174 13.28 1.81 -9.62
CA LYS A 174 13.45 2.80 -10.69
C LYS A 174 12.30 2.75 -11.70
N SER A 175 11.89 1.55 -12.11
CA SER A 175 10.77 1.36 -13.03
C SER A 175 9.47 1.87 -12.42
N GLN A 176 9.15 1.47 -11.18
CA GLN A 176 7.94 1.91 -10.50
C GLN A 176 7.91 3.43 -10.32
N ARG A 177 9.00 4.04 -9.85
CA ARG A 177 9.09 5.48 -9.66
C ARG A 177 8.89 6.25 -10.96
N SER A 178 9.54 5.81 -12.05
CA SER A 178 9.40 6.43 -13.38
C SER A 178 7.99 6.30 -13.94
N ASN A 179 7.38 5.10 -13.81
CA ASN A 179 6.02 4.84 -14.26
C ASN A 179 5.00 5.68 -13.49
N THR A 180 5.13 5.75 -12.15
CA THR A 180 4.29 6.58 -11.29
C THR A 180 4.42 8.05 -11.67
N ALA A 181 5.64 8.57 -11.80
CA ALA A 181 5.90 9.96 -12.17
C ALA A 181 5.25 10.33 -13.51
N THR A 182 5.45 9.49 -14.54
CA THR A 182 4.88 9.69 -15.88
C THR A 182 3.35 9.66 -15.87
N ARG A 183 2.77 8.65 -15.21
CA ARG A 183 1.31 8.49 -15.11
C ARG A 183 0.69 9.64 -14.33
N LEU A 184 1.29 10.04 -13.22
CA LEU A 184 0.79 11.12 -12.39
C LEU A 184 0.72 12.42 -13.17
N ARG A 185 1.78 12.79 -13.91
CA ARG A 185 1.75 14.01 -14.75
C ARG A 185 0.71 13.97 -15.85
N ARG A 186 0.50 12.82 -16.49
CA ARG A 186 -0.54 12.66 -17.52
C ARG A 186 -1.95 12.93 -16.99
N HIS A 187 -2.20 12.64 -15.71
CA HIS A 187 -3.51 12.79 -15.09
C HIS A 187 -3.56 13.93 -14.05
N CYS A 188 -2.50 14.75 -13.96
CA CYS A 188 -2.36 15.74 -12.92
C CYS A 188 -3.43 16.82 -13.00
N ALA A 189 -3.74 17.32 -14.20
CA ALA A 189 -4.82 18.31 -14.38
C ALA A 189 -6.14 17.85 -13.75
N THR A 190 -6.54 16.61 -14.04
CA THR A 190 -7.76 16.01 -13.48
C THR A 190 -7.65 15.82 -11.97
N LEU A 191 -6.59 15.18 -11.48
CA LEU A 191 -6.45 14.84 -10.04
C LEU A 191 -6.34 16.07 -9.14
N PHE A 192 -5.79 17.16 -9.65
CA PHE A 192 -5.53 18.38 -8.90
C PHE A 192 -6.58 19.47 -9.14
N GLY A 193 -7.55 19.23 -10.03
CA GLY A 193 -8.56 20.20 -10.42
C GLY A 193 -7.97 21.46 -11.07
N VAL A 194 -6.92 21.29 -11.88
CA VAL A 194 -6.22 22.39 -12.57
C VAL A 194 -6.37 22.23 -14.08
N SER A 195 -6.14 23.31 -14.84
CA SER A 195 -6.19 23.26 -16.31
C SER A 195 -5.03 22.45 -16.88
N ASP A 196 -5.27 21.66 -17.93
CA ASP A 196 -4.21 21.01 -18.71
C ASP A 196 -3.19 22.02 -19.25
N THR A 197 -3.64 23.23 -19.63
CA THR A 197 -2.76 24.31 -20.10
C THR A 197 -1.73 24.72 -19.05
N ASP A 198 -2.10 24.63 -17.77
CA ASP A 198 -1.26 25.03 -16.65
C ASP A 198 -0.16 24.01 -16.38
N MET A 199 -0.37 22.77 -16.84
CA MET A 199 0.57 21.66 -16.67
C MET A 199 1.59 21.53 -17.81
N LEU A 200 1.34 22.20 -18.96
CA LEU A 200 2.10 22.01 -20.20
C LEU A 200 3.59 22.31 -20.09
N CYS A 201 3.99 23.37 -19.39
CA CYS A 201 5.40 23.77 -19.31
C CYS A 201 5.83 24.16 -17.88
N ALA A 202 7.13 23.97 -17.62
CA ALA A 202 7.74 24.19 -16.32
C ALA A 202 7.53 25.62 -15.77
N ASN A 203 7.60 26.63 -16.63
CA ASN A 203 7.46 28.03 -16.21
C ASN A 203 6.03 28.36 -15.75
N ILE A 204 5.01 27.87 -16.48
CA ILE A 204 3.61 28.08 -16.07
C ILE A 204 3.34 27.37 -14.73
N ARG A 205 3.86 26.15 -14.56
CA ARG A 205 3.76 25.43 -13.29
C ARG A 205 4.43 26.19 -12.14
N LYS A 206 5.62 26.75 -12.37
CA LYS A 206 6.32 27.60 -11.38
C LYS A 206 5.48 28.80 -10.98
N GLU A 207 4.96 29.53 -11.96
CA GLU A 207 4.19 30.74 -11.74
C GLU A 207 2.89 30.46 -10.98
N LYS A 208 2.14 29.42 -11.39
CA LYS A 208 0.81 29.12 -10.83
C LYS A 208 0.83 28.32 -9.54
N PHE A 209 1.82 27.46 -9.33
CA PHE A 209 1.76 26.45 -8.27
C PHE A 209 2.88 26.53 -7.24
N ARG A 210 3.86 27.44 -7.37
CA ARG A 210 4.97 27.54 -6.39
C ARG A 210 4.48 27.69 -4.95
N GLU A 211 3.46 28.50 -4.70
CA GLU A 211 2.90 28.68 -3.36
C GLU A 211 2.22 27.41 -2.87
N ARG A 212 1.49 26.72 -3.77
CA ARG A 212 0.78 25.48 -3.43
C ARG A 212 1.73 24.36 -2.98
N ILE A 213 2.97 24.36 -3.48
CA ILE A 213 4.01 23.38 -3.16
C ILE A 213 5.01 23.85 -2.10
N GLY A 214 4.75 25.01 -1.48
CA GLY A 214 5.42 25.48 -0.27
C GLY A 214 6.41 26.62 -0.45
N TRP A 215 6.29 27.44 -1.50
CA TRP A 215 7.10 28.64 -1.62
C TRP A 215 6.77 29.64 -0.51
N VAL A 216 7.78 30.00 0.28
CA VAL A 216 7.72 31.03 1.32
C VAL A 216 8.66 32.17 0.91
N ASP A 217 8.11 33.37 0.79
CA ASP A 217 8.86 34.60 0.55
C ASP A 217 9.46 35.11 1.86
N ASP A 218 10.72 35.53 1.84
CA ASP A 218 11.41 36.08 3.02
C ASP A 218 11.22 37.60 3.17
N GLY A 219 10.44 38.24 2.28
CA GLY A 219 10.17 39.68 2.28
C GLY A 219 11.30 40.51 1.67
N HIS A 220 12.42 39.90 1.28
CA HIS A 220 13.57 40.54 0.64
C HIS A 220 13.67 40.21 -0.85
N GLY A 221 12.63 39.61 -1.43
CA GLY A 221 12.60 39.20 -2.84
C GLY A 221 13.32 37.88 -3.11
N SER A 222 13.83 37.22 -2.06
CA SER A 222 14.23 35.82 -2.09
C SER A 222 13.16 34.95 -1.41
N GLY A 223 13.22 33.65 -1.66
CA GLY A 223 12.31 32.71 -1.05
C GLY A 223 12.83 31.31 -1.15
N SER A 224 12.22 30.42 -0.39
CA SER A 224 12.58 29.02 -0.35
C SER A 224 11.35 28.15 -0.23
N TYR A 225 11.49 26.88 -0.58
CA TYR A 225 10.40 25.92 -0.43
C TYR A 225 10.45 25.31 0.98
N SER A 226 9.42 25.58 1.79
CA SER A 226 9.18 24.92 3.07
C SER A 226 8.65 23.49 2.82
N SER A 227 9.08 22.55 3.65
CA SER A 227 8.55 21.18 3.65
C SER A 227 7.18 21.12 4.34
N VAL A 228 6.90 22.00 5.30
CA VAL A 228 5.69 21.92 6.15
C VAL A 228 4.66 23.01 5.86
N ASP A 229 5.07 24.16 5.33
CA ASP A 229 4.18 25.26 4.94
C ASP A 229 3.73 25.07 3.49
N VAL A 230 3.02 23.97 3.25
CA VAL A 230 2.65 23.48 1.92
C VAL A 230 1.14 23.39 1.81
N GLU A 231 0.52 24.20 0.96
CA GLU A 231 -0.95 24.22 0.80
C GLU A 231 -1.55 22.82 0.57
N ILE A 232 -0.96 22.05 -0.35
CA ILE A 232 -1.45 20.71 -0.71
C ILE A 232 -1.22 19.66 0.39
N LEU A 233 -0.55 20.00 1.48
CA LEU A 233 -0.41 19.14 2.66
C LEU A 233 -1.68 19.20 3.52
N HIS A 234 -2.40 20.33 3.51
CA HIS A 234 -3.46 20.63 4.47
C HIS A 234 -4.86 20.43 3.90
N LYS A 235 -5.78 19.82 4.67
CA LYS A 235 -7.19 19.61 4.29
C LYS A 235 -7.91 20.89 3.85
N ASP A 236 -7.61 21.98 4.52
CA ASP A 236 -8.19 23.31 4.34
C ASP A 236 -7.40 24.18 3.34
N ASN A 237 -6.40 23.62 2.66
CA ASN A 237 -5.48 24.37 1.80
C ASN A 237 -4.81 25.53 2.58
N SER A 238 -4.52 25.33 3.87
CA SER A 238 -3.77 26.30 4.66
C SER A 238 -2.33 26.39 4.17
N LYS A 239 -1.80 27.62 4.05
CA LYS A 239 -0.38 27.86 3.70
C LYS A 239 0.57 27.69 4.88
N SER A 240 0.05 27.59 6.11
CA SER A 240 0.85 27.45 7.33
C SER A 240 0.65 26.09 7.96
N TYR A 241 1.71 25.50 8.52
CA TYR A 241 1.61 24.19 9.13
C TYR A 241 0.58 24.11 10.26
N ASN A 242 -0.42 23.25 10.08
CA ASN A 242 -1.39 22.86 11.10
C ASN A 242 -1.45 21.33 11.27
N ILE A 243 -1.07 20.85 12.45
CA ILE A 243 -1.01 19.41 12.78
C ILE A 243 -2.37 18.70 12.65
N LYS A 244 -3.49 19.41 12.80
CA LYS A 244 -4.84 18.81 12.71
C LYS A 244 -5.30 18.60 11.27
N THR A 245 -4.76 19.36 10.32
CA THR A 245 -5.15 19.31 8.90
C THR A 245 -4.05 18.78 8.00
N ALA A 246 -2.81 18.68 8.49
CA ALA A 246 -1.68 18.10 7.76
C ALA A 246 -1.95 16.65 7.33
N PHE A 247 -1.50 16.31 6.13
CA PHE A 247 -1.68 15.00 5.49
C PHE A 247 -3.14 14.61 5.21
N LEU A 248 -4.07 15.56 5.24
CA LEU A 248 -5.51 15.31 5.01
C LEU A 248 -6.06 16.02 3.78
N ASN A 249 -5.21 16.59 2.93
CA ASN A 249 -5.67 17.15 1.66
C ASN A 249 -6.23 16.02 0.76
N PRO A 250 -7.42 16.17 0.15
CA PRO A 250 -7.96 15.15 -0.75
C PRO A 250 -7.04 14.83 -1.94
N ILE A 251 -6.30 15.82 -2.46
CA ILE A 251 -5.40 15.64 -3.61
C ILE A 251 -4.37 14.54 -3.35
N ILE A 252 -3.71 14.56 -2.19
CA ILE A 252 -2.69 13.55 -1.87
C ILE A 252 -3.28 12.15 -1.72
N ILE A 253 -4.55 12.04 -1.30
CA ILE A 253 -5.29 10.77 -1.23
C ILE A 253 -5.63 10.28 -2.65
N TRP A 254 -6.07 11.19 -3.53
CA TRP A 254 -6.34 10.87 -4.94
C TRP A 254 -5.07 10.45 -5.69
N VAL A 255 -3.93 11.06 -5.38
CA VAL A 255 -2.62 10.61 -5.89
C VAL A 255 -2.35 9.17 -5.47
N PHE A 256 -2.56 8.83 -4.20
CA PHE A 256 -2.36 7.46 -3.74
C PHE A 256 -3.30 6.47 -4.44
N LEU A 257 -4.60 6.78 -4.52
CA LEU A 257 -5.58 5.98 -5.25
C LEU A 257 -5.20 5.80 -6.72
N ALA A 258 -4.71 6.85 -7.38
CA ALA A 258 -4.25 6.77 -8.76
C ALA A 258 -3.03 5.83 -8.91
N ILE A 259 -2.16 5.75 -7.91
CA ILE A 259 -1.01 4.85 -7.88
C ILE A 259 -1.46 3.40 -7.68
N ILE A 260 -2.32 3.15 -6.68
CA ILE A 260 -2.62 1.78 -6.28
C ILE A 260 -3.75 1.14 -7.08
N TRP A 261 -4.77 1.91 -7.49
CA TRP A 261 -5.98 1.42 -8.17
C TRP A 261 -6.09 1.93 -9.61
N GLY A 262 -5.41 3.03 -9.93
CA GLY A 262 -5.39 3.62 -11.25
C GLY A 262 -6.13 4.96 -11.34
N PRO A 263 -5.83 5.78 -12.35
CA PRO A 263 -6.33 7.15 -12.46
C PRO A 263 -7.85 7.23 -12.65
N THR A 264 -8.46 6.24 -13.32
CA THR A 264 -9.91 6.18 -13.51
C THR A 264 -10.64 6.03 -12.18
N THR A 265 -10.20 5.10 -11.33
CA THR A 265 -10.82 4.90 -10.01
C THR A 265 -10.59 6.09 -9.10
N ALA A 266 -9.43 6.74 -9.16
CA ALA A 266 -9.20 8.00 -8.45
C ALA A 266 -10.20 9.09 -8.89
N LYS A 267 -10.44 9.24 -10.20
CA LYS A 267 -11.42 10.19 -10.75
C LYS A 267 -12.85 9.87 -10.31
N GLU A 268 -13.23 8.59 -10.27
CA GLU A 268 -14.55 8.18 -9.76
C GLU A 268 -14.69 8.52 -8.28
N ALA A 269 -13.65 8.26 -7.48
CA ALA A 269 -13.64 8.54 -6.05
C ALA A 269 -13.78 10.04 -5.74
N MET A 270 -13.19 10.91 -6.57
CA MET A 270 -13.38 12.36 -6.50
C MET A 270 -14.86 12.77 -6.67
N ASN A 271 -15.64 12.00 -7.41
CA ASN A 271 -17.08 12.22 -7.62
C ASN A 271 -17.94 11.48 -6.57
N GLY A 272 -17.34 10.94 -5.52
CA GLY A 272 -18.03 10.20 -4.45
C GLY A 272 -18.38 8.76 -4.79
N ILE A 273 -17.89 8.21 -5.92
CA ILE A 273 -18.15 6.84 -6.35
C ILE A 273 -16.86 6.03 -6.23
N LEU A 274 -16.81 5.06 -5.32
CA LEU A 274 -15.67 4.16 -5.22
C LEU A 274 -15.99 2.82 -5.87
N SER A 275 -15.81 2.72 -7.19
CA SER A 275 -16.03 1.47 -7.91
C SER A 275 -14.86 0.50 -7.70
N ASN A 276 -15.18 -0.79 -7.69
CA ASN A 276 -14.13 -1.80 -7.77
C ASN A 276 -13.36 -1.66 -9.10
N PRO A 277 -12.02 -1.63 -9.08
CA PRO A 277 -11.25 -1.50 -10.31
C PRO A 277 -11.47 -2.72 -11.21
N LYS A 278 -11.70 -2.45 -12.51
CA LYS A 278 -12.04 -3.46 -13.53
C LYS A 278 -10.83 -4.31 -13.95
N THR A 279 -9.62 -3.78 -13.77
CA THR A 279 -8.36 -4.46 -14.13
C THR A 279 -7.60 -4.89 -12.89
N ASP A 280 -6.60 -5.74 -13.07
CA ASP A 280 -5.64 -6.01 -12.01
C ASP A 280 -4.92 -4.71 -11.61
N THR A 281 -4.77 -4.49 -10.30
CA THR A 281 -4.27 -3.22 -9.74
C THR A 281 -3.03 -3.45 -8.91
N MET A 282 -2.24 -2.40 -8.68
CA MET A 282 -1.08 -2.52 -7.80
C MET A 282 -1.50 -2.90 -6.37
N ALA A 283 -2.68 -2.44 -5.91
CA ALA A 283 -3.22 -2.88 -4.64
C ALA A 283 -3.49 -4.39 -4.60
N ARG A 284 -4.13 -4.95 -5.65
CA ARG A 284 -4.41 -6.38 -5.72
C ARG A 284 -3.13 -7.20 -5.87
N LYS A 285 -2.25 -6.79 -6.79
CA LYS A 285 -0.96 -7.44 -7.08
C LYS A 285 -0.06 -7.52 -5.86
N HIS A 286 0.00 -6.47 -5.04
CA HIS A 286 0.86 -6.39 -3.86
C HIS A 286 0.12 -6.65 -2.54
N GLY A 287 -1.16 -7.02 -2.58
CA GLY A 287 -1.96 -7.28 -1.38
C GLY A 287 -2.08 -6.07 -0.44
N ILE A 288 -2.13 -4.85 -0.98
CA ILE A 288 -2.22 -3.61 -0.20
C ILE A 288 -3.64 -3.48 0.37
N ARG A 289 -3.75 -3.43 1.70
CA ARG A 289 -5.04 -3.40 2.41
C ARG A 289 -5.19 -2.30 3.46
N HIS A 290 -4.12 -1.54 3.70
CA HIS A 290 -4.07 -0.45 4.64
C HIS A 290 -3.03 0.57 4.19
N THR A 291 -3.18 1.79 4.69
CA THR A 291 -2.26 2.91 4.43
C THR A 291 -1.02 2.80 5.30
N THR A 292 0.16 3.08 4.75
CA THR A 292 1.44 3.12 5.48
C THR A 292 1.99 4.56 5.61
N PRO A 293 2.87 4.83 6.59
CA PRO A 293 3.55 6.13 6.68
C PRO A 293 4.28 6.52 5.39
N GLY A 294 4.96 5.55 4.76
CA GLY A 294 5.67 5.76 3.50
C GLY A 294 4.74 6.07 2.32
N ALA A 295 3.56 5.46 2.26
CA ALA A 295 2.55 5.75 1.23
C ALA A 295 2.06 7.20 1.32
N ILE A 296 1.77 7.70 2.53
CA ILE A 296 1.33 9.08 2.75
C ILE A 296 2.47 10.05 2.40
N ALA A 297 3.65 9.85 2.98
CA ALA A 297 4.82 10.70 2.73
C ALA A 297 5.19 10.76 1.23
N GLY A 298 5.16 9.59 0.57
CA GLY A 298 5.43 9.48 -0.87
C GLY A 298 4.38 10.21 -1.70
N SER A 299 3.11 10.13 -1.33
CA SER A 299 2.02 10.82 -2.04
C SER A 299 2.12 12.34 -1.90
N VAL A 300 2.55 12.86 -0.75
CA VAL A 300 2.83 14.30 -0.59
C VAL A 300 3.96 14.74 -1.52
N VAL A 301 5.09 14.03 -1.48
CA VAL A 301 6.27 14.36 -2.32
C VAL A 301 5.94 14.28 -3.80
N LEU A 302 5.25 13.23 -4.23
CA LEU A 302 4.80 13.07 -5.61
C LEU A 302 3.86 14.19 -6.04
N SER A 303 2.98 14.64 -5.14
CA SER A 303 2.06 15.73 -5.43
C SER A 303 2.78 17.07 -5.58
N ARG A 304 3.75 17.35 -4.71
CA ARG A 304 4.60 18.54 -4.81
C ARG A 304 5.41 18.52 -6.10
N TRP A 305 6.03 17.40 -6.43
CA TRP A 305 6.79 17.24 -7.67
C TRP A 305 5.92 17.37 -8.93
N ALA A 306 4.70 16.83 -8.92
CA ALA A 306 3.81 16.87 -10.09
C ALA A 306 3.48 18.31 -10.49
N LEU A 307 3.25 19.19 -9.50
CA LEU A 307 2.99 20.62 -9.67
C LEU A 307 4.27 21.46 -9.81
N SER A 308 5.44 20.91 -9.51
CA SER A 308 6.72 21.63 -9.57
C SER A 308 7.15 21.94 -11.01
N SER A 309 8.07 22.90 -11.15
CA SER A 309 8.73 23.17 -12.43
C SER A 309 9.84 22.18 -12.78
N ASP A 310 10.13 21.17 -11.97
CA ASP A 310 11.14 20.16 -12.30
C ASP A 310 10.65 19.24 -13.41
N ASP A 311 11.50 18.71 -14.27
CA ASP A 311 11.05 17.80 -15.36
C ASP A 311 11.18 16.32 -15.00
N PHE A 312 12.03 15.99 -14.03
CA PHE A 312 12.24 14.60 -13.60
C PHE A 312 12.09 14.48 -12.09
N LEU A 313 11.58 13.34 -11.62
CA LEU A 313 11.52 13.04 -10.19
C LEU A 313 12.89 12.55 -9.73
N GLN A 314 13.70 13.49 -9.26
CA GLN A 314 15.02 13.27 -8.66
C GLN A 314 14.96 13.52 -7.15
N SER A 315 16.01 13.14 -6.41
CA SER A 315 16.08 13.41 -4.97
C SER A 315 16.10 14.92 -4.66
N VAL A 316 16.74 15.70 -5.54
CA VAL A 316 16.74 17.17 -5.51
C VAL A 316 16.25 17.68 -6.86
N GLY A 317 15.28 18.60 -6.86
CA GLY A 317 14.74 19.22 -8.06
C GLY A 317 15.75 20.11 -8.77
N THR A 318 15.92 19.94 -10.07
CA THR A 318 16.86 20.73 -10.88
C THR A 318 16.47 22.22 -10.96
N ASN A 319 15.18 22.52 -11.07
CA ASN A 319 14.64 23.86 -11.30
C ASN A 319 14.15 24.53 -10.01
N THR A 320 13.62 23.74 -9.08
CA THR A 320 13.09 24.25 -7.80
C THR A 320 14.10 24.18 -6.65
N SER A 321 15.14 23.34 -6.78
CA SER A 321 16.06 22.98 -5.70
C SER A 321 15.38 22.35 -4.47
N ILE A 322 14.12 21.90 -4.59
CA ILE A 322 13.42 21.17 -3.53
C ILE A 322 14.15 19.85 -3.29
N ASN A 323 14.51 19.59 -2.03
CA ASN A 323 15.10 18.30 -1.65
C ASN A 323 13.99 17.30 -1.28
N TYR A 324 13.38 16.72 -2.32
CA TYR A 324 12.28 15.76 -2.19
C TYR A 324 12.62 14.55 -1.32
N GLU A 325 13.88 14.09 -1.33
CA GLU A 325 14.31 12.98 -0.48
C GLU A 325 14.35 13.37 1.01
N LYS A 326 14.85 14.57 1.32
CA LYS A 326 14.84 15.11 2.68
C LYS A 326 13.41 15.36 3.16
N ASP A 327 12.57 15.94 2.32
CA ASP A 327 11.16 16.23 2.65
C ASP A 327 10.38 14.93 2.88
N PHE A 328 10.62 13.90 2.06
CA PHE A 328 10.09 12.56 2.28
C PHE A 328 10.47 12.03 3.67
N ALA A 329 11.75 12.12 4.03
CA ALA A 329 12.25 11.63 5.32
C ALA A 329 11.66 12.41 6.50
N GLU A 330 11.43 13.71 6.35
CA GLU A 330 10.78 14.55 7.37
C GLU A 330 9.31 14.16 7.58
N TYR A 331 8.54 14.01 6.49
CA TYR A 331 7.16 13.53 6.57
C TYR A 331 7.06 12.14 7.20
N LEU A 332 7.93 11.23 6.77
CA LEU A 332 7.99 9.88 7.31
C LEU A 332 8.30 9.90 8.82
N LYS A 333 9.24 10.76 9.25
CA LYS A 333 9.56 10.93 10.66
C LYS A 333 8.36 11.43 11.47
N ILE A 334 7.62 12.42 10.96
CA ILE A 334 6.41 12.94 11.62
C ILE A 334 5.37 11.83 11.80
N LEU A 335 5.07 11.09 10.74
CA LEU A 335 4.05 10.04 10.75
C LEU A 335 4.44 8.85 11.64
N VAL A 336 5.66 8.34 11.51
CA VAL A 336 6.14 7.19 12.31
C VAL A 336 6.25 7.57 13.79
N THR A 337 6.78 8.76 14.10
CA THR A 337 6.88 9.24 15.48
C THR A 337 5.49 9.43 16.09
N GLY A 338 4.56 10.03 15.33
CA GLY A 338 3.18 10.24 15.78
C GLY A 338 2.41 8.95 16.02
N LEU A 339 2.59 7.93 15.18
CA LEU A 339 2.02 6.60 15.40
C LEU A 339 2.57 5.96 16.68
N ARG A 340 3.90 5.97 16.85
CA ARG A 340 4.57 5.41 18.03
C ARG A 340 4.10 6.09 19.33
N GLU A 341 3.96 7.41 19.31
CA GLU A 341 3.49 8.22 20.44
C GLU A 341 1.96 8.26 20.57
N LYS A 342 1.23 7.55 19.70
CA LYS A 342 -0.25 7.53 19.69
C LYS A 342 -0.88 8.93 19.64
N ARG A 343 -0.27 9.85 18.88
CA ARG A 343 -0.76 11.22 18.73
C ARG A 343 -2.11 11.21 18.01
N LYS A 344 -3.16 11.76 18.64
CA LYS A 344 -4.54 11.79 18.11
C LYS A 344 -4.62 12.34 16.67
N SER A 345 -3.88 13.39 16.36
CA SER A 345 -3.84 13.98 15.02
C SER A 345 -3.32 13.00 13.97
N VAL A 346 -2.22 12.31 14.24
CA VAL A 346 -1.65 11.32 13.32
C VAL A 346 -2.53 10.09 13.22
N LEU A 347 -3.10 9.61 14.34
CA LEU A 347 -4.06 8.50 14.29
C LEU A 347 -5.28 8.84 13.42
N ASN A 348 -5.77 10.08 13.48
CA ASN A 348 -6.85 10.56 12.63
C ASN A 348 -6.47 10.57 11.14
N VAL A 349 -5.21 10.90 10.78
CA VAL A 349 -4.73 10.83 9.40
C VAL A 349 -4.94 9.43 8.82
N PHE A 350 -4.42 8.40 9.48
CA PHE A 350 -4.54 7.02 9.00
C PHE A 350 -5.98 6.51 8.96
N ARG A 351 -6.81 6.89 9.95
CA ARG A 351 -8.24 6.55 9.94
C ARG A 351 -8.95 7.14 8.74
N GLU A 352 -8.71 8.41 8.43
CA GLU A 352 -9.35 9.08 7.29
C GLU A 352 -8.85 8.51 5.95
N TRP A 353 -7.56 8.24 5.85
CA TRP A 353 -6.98 7.56 4.68
C TRP A 353 -7.56 6.17 4.48
N ASP A 354 -7.59 5.32 5.52
CA ASP A 354 -8.13 3.97 5.42
C ASP A 354 -9.64 3.99 5.14
N ARG A 355 -10.39 4.94 5.71
CA ARG A 355 -11.83 5.12 5.43
C ARG A 355 -12.09 5.44 3.96
N ILE A 356 -11.26 6.28 3.34
CA ILE A 356 -11.44 6.70 1.94
C ILE A 356 -10.89 5.64 0.97
N VAL A 357 -9.70 5.12 1.24
CA VAL A 357 -8.95 4.25 0.32
C VAL A 357 -9.35 2.79 0.49
N PHE A 358 -9.74 2.36 1.69
CA PHE A 358 -10.03 0.96 2.01
C PHE A 358 -11.33 0.80 2.82
N PRO A 359 -12.48 1.33 2.37
CA PRO A 359 -13.71 1.40 3.18
C PRO A 359 -14.24 0.03 3.64
N ASN A 360 -13.91 -1.04 2.91
CA ASN A 360 -14.35 -2.42 3.19
C ASN A 360 -13.23 -3.31 3.74
N SER A 361 -12.10 -2.73 4.18
CA SER A 361 -10.98 -3.50 4.73
C SER A 361 -11.11 -3.64 6.23
N ASP A 362 -11.00 -4.87 6.73
CA ASP A 362 -10.89 -5.12 8.17
C ASP A 362 -9.47 -4.88 8.71
N SER A 363 -8.49 -4.59 7.84
CA SER A 363 -7.12 -4.31 8.25
C SER A 363 -6.87 -2.80 8.30
N SER A 364 -6.54 -2.27 9.47
CA SER A 364 -6.00 -0.92 9.65
C SER A 364 -4.77 -0.98 10.55
N LEU A 365 -3.78 -0.11 10.31
CA LEU A 365 -2.60 -0.01 11.17
C LEU A 365 -2.93 0.38 12.61
N ILE A 366 -4.07 1.03 12.83
CA ILE A 366 -4.48 1.53 14.16
C ILE A 366 -5.43 0.55 14.86
N GLY A 367 -5.86 -0.51 14.18
CA GLY A 367 -7.02 -1.31 14.58
C GLY A 367 -8.32 -0.52 14.42
N ARG A 368 -9.47 -1.19 14.35
CA ARG A 368 -10.75 -0.49 14.47
C ARG A 368 -10.79 0.15 15.86
N ASP A 369 -11.16 1.43 15.94
CA ASP A 369 -11.88 1.88 17.14
C ASP A 369 -13.08 0.94 17.21
N GLN A 370 -13.09 0.10 18.24
CA GLN A 370 -14.25 -0.68 18.58
C GLN A 370 -15.40 0.30 18.81
N ASP A 371 -16.18 0.57 17.76
CA ASP A 371 -17.58 0.99 17.87
C ASP A 371 -18.40 -0.03 18.69
N THR A 372 -17.81 -1.20 18.97
CA THR A 372 -18.20 -2.11 20.06
C THR A 372 -18.29 -1.43 21.42
N SER A 373 -17.57 -0.32 21.70
CA SER A 373 -17.75 0.40 22.96
C SER A 373 -19.08 1.14 23.04
N ARG A 374 -19.70 1.51 21.91
CA ARG A 374 -21.01 2.16 21.94
C ARG A 374 -22.10 1.14 22.28
N GLY A 375 -22.07 -0.02 21.63
CA GLY A 375 -22.98 -1.13 21.94
C GLY A 375 -22.76 -1.72 23.33
N LEU A 376 -21.51 -1.90 23.76
CA LEU A 376 -21.18 -2.44 25.10
C LEU A 376 -21.49 -1.43 26.20
N LYS A 377 -21.26 -0.13 25.97
CA LYS A 377 -21.63 0.94 26.91
C LYS A 377 -23.13 1.10 27.01
N THR A 378 -23.87 1.05 25.90
CA THR A 378 -25.34 1.02 25.93
C THR A 378 -25.87 -0.24 26.61
N ALA A 379 -25.26 -1.41 26.39
CA ALA A 379 -25.65 -2.64 27.09
C ALA A 379 -25.33 -2.60 28.59
N LEU A 380 -24.21 -1.99 28.99
CA LEU A 380 -23.86 -1.77 30.40
C LEU A 380 -24.80 -0.75 31.06
N GLU A 381 -25.11 0.35 30.38
CA GLU A 381 -26.08 1.36 30.85
C GLU A 381 -27.50 0.78 30.97
N MET A 382 -27.88 -0.17 30.11
CA MET A 382 -29.17 -0.89 30.23
C MET A 382 -29.18 -1.89 31.40
N LEU A 383 -28.06 -2.56 31.69
CA LEU A 383 -27.94 -3.46 32.86
C LEU A 383 -27.94 -2.68 34.18
N GLU A 384 -27.27 -1.52 34.22
CA GLU A 384 -27.25 -0.63 35.40
C GLU A 384 -28.62 -0.01 35.69
N ALA A 385 -29.48 0.13 34.66
CA ALA A 385 -30.85 0.59 34.80
C ALA A 385 -31.85 -0.52 35.22
N ASP A 386 -31.48 -1.79 35.08
CA ASP A 386 -32.30 -2.95 35.48
C ASP A 386 -32.10 -3.31 36.97
N GLU A 387 -30.99 -2.87 37.60
CA GLU A 387 -30.68 -3.14 39.01
C GLU A 387 -31.35 -2.16 40.02
N ILE A 388 -32.26 -1.29 39.60
CA ILE A 388 -32.91 -0.27 40.49
C ILE A 388 -34.41 -0.56 40.76
N GLU A 389 -34.99 -1.65 40.24
CA GLU A 389 -36.38 -2.05 40.54
C GLU A 389 -36.48 -3.29 41.46
N GLU A 390 -35.72 -3.34 42.55
CA GLU A 390 -36.02 -4.26 43.65
C GLU A 390 -35.39 -3.72 44.95
N ASP A 391 -36.08 -2.77 45.59
CA ASP A 391 -36.10 -2.55 47.05
C ASP A 391 -37.02 -1.35 47.37
N ALA A 392 -38.33 -1.61 47.28
CA ALA A 392 -39.35 -0.80 47.94
C ALA A 392 -40.32 -1.74 48.66
N ILE A 393 -39.80 -2.41 49.69
CA ILE A 393 -40.60 -3.02 50.76
C ILE A 393 -40.12 -2.39 52.08
N GLU A 394 -41.08 -2.15 52.98
CA GLU A 394 -40.97 -1.69 54.37
C GLU A 394 -40.93 -0.15 54.52
N ASP A 395 -41.76 0.55 55.29
CA ASP A 395 -42.83 0.24 56.24
C ASP A 395 -43.57 1.57 56.52
N GLU A 396 -44.91 1.58 56.63
CA GLU A 396 -45.63 2.62 57.36
C GLU A 396 -46.56 1.96 58.39
N ASP A 397 -46.06 1.87 59.62
CA ASP A 397 -46.87 1.69 60.83
C ASP A 397 -47.73 2.94 61.08
N HIS A 398 -49.05 2.77 61.10
CA HIS A 398 -49.94 3.35 62.12
C HIS A 398 -51.31 2.68 62.19
#